data_AF-A0A3Q0E7F0-F1
#
_entry.id   AF-A0A3Q0E7F0-F1
#
_cell.length_a   1.000
_cell.length_b   1.000
_cell.length_c   1.000
_cell.angle_alpha   90.00
_cell.angle_beta   90.00
_cell.angle_gamma   90.00
#
_symmetry.space_group_name_H-M   'P 1'
#
loop_
_entity.id
_entity.type
_entity.pdbx_description
1 polymer ?
#
loop_
_entity_poly.entity_id
_entity_poly.type
_entity_poly.pdbx_seq_one_letter_code
_entity_poly.pdbx_strand_id
1 'polypeptide(L)'
;MCGNTMSVPLLTDAATVSGAERETAAVIFLHGLGDTGHSWADALSTIRLPHVKYICPHAPRIPVTLNMKMVMPSWFDLMGLSPDAPEDEAGIKKAAENIKALIEHEMKNGIPANRIVLGGFSQGGALSLYTALTCPHPLAGIVALSCWLPLHRAFPQAANGSAKDLAILQCHGELDPMVPVRFGALTAEKLRSVVTPARVQFKTYPGVTHSSCPQVSRGPLSTPTPFLLHPPSTQEPLTMPLASLSSGDGSREGISREAAASCLTSRWPPAQPPQLVGDPASKRGTVLDLSRWSLCPQPS
;
A
#
# COMPACT_ATOMS: atom_id res chain seq x y z
N MET A 1 -10.42 4.50 34.00
CA MET A 1 -9.73 3.27 33.54
C MET A 1 -8.48 3.71 32.81
N CYS A 2 -7.31 3.62 33.44
CA CYS A 2 -6.04 3.93 32.80
C CYS A 2 -5.71 2.80 31.83
N GLY A 3 -5.70 3.09 30.53
CA GLY A 3 -5.27 2.15 29.52
C GLY A 3 -3.76 1.90 29.66
N ASN A 4 -3.37 0.64 29.83
CA ASN A 4 -1.98 0.24 29.64
C ASN A 4 -1.59 0.48 28.18
N THR A 5 -0.92 1.60 27.91
CA THR A 5 -0.20 1.83 26.67
C THR A 5 0.97 0.84 26.65
N MET A 6 0.80 -0.31 26.00
CA MET A 6 1.93 -1.16 25.63
C MET A 6 2.84 -0.30 24.76
N SER A 7 3.99 0.11 25.27
CA SER A 7 4.95 0.90 24.53
C SER A 7 5.54 0.03 23.42
N VAL A 8 5.30 0.41 22.16
CA VAL A 8 6.03 -0.17 21.02
C VAL A 8 7.38 0.56 20.96
N PRO A 9 8.54 -0.10 21.16
CA PRO A 9 9.82 0.58 21.28
C PRO A 9 10.19 1.47 20.08
N LEU A 10 9.71 1.12 18.88
CA LEU A 10 9.91 1.92 17.67
C LEU A 10 9.04 3.18 17.60
N LEU A 11 7.91 3.24 18.33
CA LEU A 11 7.06 4.43 18.42
C LEU A 11 7.65 5.46 19.38
N THR A 12 8.35 5.00 20.42
CA THR A 12 8.99 5.88 21.41
C THR A 12 10.22 6.60 20.86
N ASP A 13 10.78 6.13 19.74
CA ASP A 13 11.96 6.70 19.10
C ASP A 13 11.69 6.89 17.60
N ALA A 14 10.75 7.79 17.27
CA ALA A 14 10.36 8.12 15.90
C ALA A 14 10.17 9.63 15.70
N ALA A 15 10.65 10.14 14.57
CA ALA A 15 10.25 11.46 14.08
C ALA A 15 8.85 11.34 13.46
N THR A 16 7.86 11.98 14.06
CA THR A 16 6.46 11.90 13.60
C THR A 16 5.98 13.26 13.08
N VAL A 17 5.46 13.29 11.86
CA VAL A 17 4.75 14.45 11.30
C VAL A 17 3.26 14.20 11.44
N SER A 18 2.62 14.96 12.34
CA SER A 18 1.17 14.88 12.56
C SER A 18 0.38 15.54 11.44
N GLY A 19 -0.84 15.02 11.26
CA GLY A 19 -1.87 15.66 10.44
C GLY A 19 -2.29 17.02 11.00
N ALA A 20 -2.81 17.90 10.13
CA ALA A 20 -3.46 19.14 10.55
C ALA A 20 -4.91 18.92 11.00
N GLU A 21 -5.51 17.80 10.60
CA GLU A 21 -6.86 17.35 10.96
C GLU A 21 -6.80 16.05 11.75
N ARG A 22 -7.96 15.49 12.11
CA ARG A 22 -8.05 14.16 12.72
C ARG A 22 -7.38 13.13 11.80
N GLU A 23 -6.38 12.46 12.34
CA GLU A 23 -5.62 11.43 11.64
C GLU A 23 -6.51 10.21 11.39
N THR A 24 -6.76 9.90 10.11
CA THR A 24 -7.58 8.75 9.67
C THR A 24 -6.79 7.77 8.80
N ALA A 25 -5.51 8.04 8.63
CA ALA A 25 -4.57 7.30 7.80
C ALA A 25 -3.16 7.48 8.35
N ALA A 26 -2.30 6.48 8.12
CA ALA A 26 -0.90 6.53 8.53
C ALA A 26 0.02 6.11 7.39
N VAL A 27 1.19 6.75 7.34
CA VAL A 27 2.33 6.32 6.54
C VAL A 27 3.44 5.97 7.53
N ILE A 28 3.91 4.72 7.51
CA ILE A 28 5.10 4.30 8.26
C ILE A 28 6.26 4.25 7.27
N PHE A 29 7.21 5.17 7.40
CA PHE A 29 8.31 5.33 6.45
C PHE A 29 9.66 4.98 7.07
N LEU A 30 10.35 3.99 6.49
CA LEU A 30 11.62 3.47 7.01
C LEU A 30 12.81 4.06 6.25
N HIS A 31 13.72 4.72 6.97
CA HIS A 31 14.91 5.34 6.40
C HIS A 31 15.96 4.30 5.93
N GLY A 32 16.94 4.75 5.14
CA GLY A 32 18.03 3.92 4.66
C GLY A 32 19.11 3.66 5.72
N LEU A 33 20.05 2.76 5.40
CA LEU A 33 21.20 2.43 6.27
C LEU A 33 21.97 3.69 6.68
N GLY A 34 22.28 3.82 7.97
CA GLY A 34 23.09 4.91 8.53
C GLY A 34 22.35 6.23 8.77
N ASP A 35 21.11 6.38 8.29
CA ASP A 35 20.28 7.59 8.44
C ASP A 35 19.48 7.57 9.75
N THR A 36 18.61 8.57 9.94
CA THR A 36 17.58 8.63 10.98
C THR A 36 16.23 9.00 10.35
N GLY A 37 15.12 8.80 11.08
CA GLY A 37 13.79 9.23 10.66
C GLY A 37 13.62 10.73 10.41
N HIS A 38 14.49 11.61 10.92
CA HIS A 38 14.34 13.07 10.76
C HIS A 38 14.39 13.51 9.30
N SER A 39 15.38 13.03 8.54
CA SER A 39 15.59 13.39 7.13
C SER A 39 14.34 13.10 6.27
N TRP A 40 13.68 11.99 6.56
CA TRP A 40 12.45 11.59 5.86
C TRP A 40 11.20 12.25 6.41
N ALA A 41 11.13 12.51 7.72
CA ALA A 41 10.04 13.31 8.28
C ALA A 41 10.01 14.72 7.66
N ASP A 42 11.17 15.38 7.53
CA ASP A 42 11.28 16.69 6.87
C ASP A 42 10.83 16.62 5.41
N ALA A 43 11.30 15.63 4.65
CA ALA A 43 10.89 15.44 3.25
C ALA A 43 9.37 15.19 3.12
N LEU A 44 8.81 14.29 3.93
CA LEU A 44 7.39 13.94 3.92
C LEU A 44 6.50 15.10 4.39
N SER A 45 7.01 15.99 5.25
CA SER A 45 6.26 17.18 5.69
C SER A 45 5.88 18.10 4.52
N THR A 46 6.70 18.14 3.47
CA THR A 46 6.49 19.00 2.28
C THR A 46 5.34 18.56 1.38
N ILE A 47 4.92 17.29 1.51
CA ILE A 47 3.87 16.65 0.71
C ILE A 47 2.72 16.15 1.59
N ARG A 48 2.69 16.57 2.86
CA ARG A 48 1.77 16.03 3.87
C ARG A 48 0.32 16.25 3.47
N LEU A 49 -0.52 15.30 3.84
CA LEU A 49 -1.97 15.38 3.72
C LEU A 49 -2.55 15.67 5.11
N PRO A 50 -3.60 16.50 5.21
CA PRO A 50 -4.08 17.00 6.50
C PRO A 50 -4.57 15.90 7.45
N HIS A 51 -5.12 14.80 6.92
CA HIS A 51 -5.68 13.68 7.67
C HIS A 51 -4.75 12.46 7.78
N VAL A 52 -3.47 12.61 7.41
CA VAL A 52 -2.47 11.53 7.39
C VAL A 52 -1.36 11.81 8.39
N LYS A 53 -1.08 10.84 9.25
CA LYS A 53 0.08 10.80 10.14
C LYS A 53 1.27 10.16 9.43
N TYR A 54 2.46 10.75 9.52
CA TYR A 54 3.69 10.16 8.96
C TYR A 54 4.64 9.79 10.10
N ILE A 55 4.94 8.51 10.25
CA ILE A 55 5.76 7.95 11.32
C ILE A 55 7.09 7.49 10.71
N CYS A 56 8.18 8.15 11.08
CA CYS A 56 9.53 7.83 10.62
C CYS A 56 10.36 7.29 11.80
N PRO A 57 10.26 5.98 12.11
CA PRO A 57 10.99 5.39 13.23
C PRO A 57 12.51 5.42 13.01
N HIS A 58 13.26 5.49 14.11
CA HIS A 58 14.71 5.38 14.11
C HIS A 58 15.13 3.90 14.16
N ALA A 59 15.97 3.47 13.23
CA ALA A 59 16.56 2.14 13.26
C ALA A 59 17.50 2.00 14.47
N PRO A 60 17.52 0.83 15.13
CA PRO A 60 18.47 0.59 16.20
C PRO A 60 19.91 0.64 15.69
N ARG A 61 20.85 0.97 16.58
CA ARG A 61 22.28 0.92 16.27
C ARG A 61 22.79 -0.51 16.45
N ILE A 62 23.22 -1.15 15.36
CA ILE A 62 23.73 -2.54 15.34
C ILE A 62 25.04 -2.60 14.53
N PRO A 63 25.91 -3.60 14.77
CA PRO A 63 27.07 -3.84 13.91
C PRO A 63 26.61 -4.28 12.51
N VAL A 64 27.25 -3.72 11.47
CA VAL A 64 26.93 -4.04 10.07
C VAL A 64 28.12 -4.72 9.40
N THR A 65 27.93 -5.97 8.97
CA THR A 65 28.98 -6.84 8.41
C THR A 65 29.62 -6.23 7.16
N LEU A 66 28.83 -5.66 6.24
CA LEU A 66 29.29 -4.98 5.04
C LEU A 66 30.26 -3.83 5.35
N ASN A 67 30.10 -3.17 6.50
CA ASN A 67 30.95 -2.07 6.94
C ASN A 67 31.90 -2.48 8.08
N MET A 68 32.55 -3.63 7.93
CA MET A 68 33.55 -4.15 8.90
C MET A 68 33.02 -4.24 10.34
N LYS A 69 31.73 -4.56 10.51
CA LYS A 69 31.02 -4.62 11.81
C LYS A 69 30.97 -3.29 12.59
N MET A 70 31.15 -2.16 11.90
CA MET A 70 30.95 -0.85 12.52
C MET A 70 29.49 -0.69 12.99
N VAL A 71 29.30 -0.10 14.16
CA VAL A 71 27.97 0.12 14.75
C VAL A 71 27.33 1.38 14.20
N MET A 72 26.21 1.22 13.50
CA MET A 72 25.44 2.32 12.90
C MET A 72 23.93 2.01 12.90
N PRO A 73 23.05 3.00 12.66
CA PRO A 73 21.63 2.75 12.47
C PRO A 73 21.39 1.77 11.31
N SER A 74 20.79 0.62 11.60
CA SER A 74 20.48 -0.40 10.60
C SER A 74 19.30 -1.25 11.06
N TRP A 75 18.41 -1.58 10.13
CA TRP A 75 17.21 -2.37 10.45
C TRP A 75 17.52 -3.85 10.66
N PHE A 76 18.49 -4.38 9.91
CA PHE A 76 18.99 -5.75 9.94
C PHE A 76 20.45 -5.76 9.47
N ASP A 77 21.19 -6.85 9.66
CA ASP A 77 22.57 -6.91 9.19
C ASP A 77 22.64 -6.98 7.66
N LEU A 78 23.56 -6.23 7.06
CA LEU A 78 23.79 -6.20 5.62
C LEU A 78 25.15 -6.82 5.35
N MET A 79 25.21 -7.86 4.53
CA MET A 79 26.46 -8.63 4.28
C MET A 79 27.00 -8.44 2.85
N GLY A 80 26.18 -7.92 1.93
CA GLY A 80 26.58 -7.69 0.54
C GLY A 80 25.57 -6.81 -0.20
N LEU A 81 25.96 -6.39 -1.40
CA LEU A 81 25.15 -5.55 -2.28
C LEU A 81 24.77 -6.27 -3.59
N SER A 82 24.98 -7.58 -3.69
CA SER A 82 24.58 -8.38 -4.87
C SER A 82 23.32 -9.21 -4.57
N PRO A 83 22.56 -9.66 -5.58
CA PRO A 83 21.33 -10.44 -5.37
C PRO A 83 21.60 -11.84 -4.80
N ASP A 84 22.83 -12.33 -4.94
CA ASP A 84 23.27 -13.63 -4.43
C ASP A 84 24.05 -13.51 -3.11
N ALA A 85 24.17 -12.30 -2.56
CA ALA A 85 24.78 -12.10 -1.25
C ALA A 85 23.95 -12.80 -0.17
N PRO A 86 24.59 -13.37 0.86
CA PRO A 86 23.88 -13.81 2.05
C PRO A 86 23.07 -12.66 2.67
N GLU A 87 21.86 -12.98 3.13
CA GLU A 87 20.99 -12.02 3.82
C GLU A 87 20.75 -12.46 5.27
N ASP A 88 20.56 -11.49 6.17
CA ASP A 88 20.27 -11.72 7.59
C ASP A 88 18.80 -12.11 7.77
N GLU A 89 18.45 -13.35 7.42
CA GLU A 89 17.07 -13.83 7.49
C GLU A 89 16.45 -13.62 8.88
N ALA A 90 17.20 -13.91 9.94
CA ALA A 90 16.73 -13.75 11.32
C ALA A 90 16.49 -12.27 11.67
N GLY A 91 17.42 -11.38 11.32
CA GLY A 91 17.28 -9.95 11.56
C GLY A 91 16.16 -9.31 10.72
N ILE A 92 16.02 -9.69 9.45
CA ILE A 92 14.94 -9.24 8.57
C ILE A 92 13.58 -9.62 9.17
N LYS A 93 13.40 -10.89 9.57
CA LYS A 93 12.16 -11.36 10.20
C LYS A 93 11.88 -10.63 11.51
N LYS A 94 12.88 -10.49 12.38
CA LYS A 94 12.75 -9.77 13.64
C LYS A 94 12.36 -8.31 13.43
N ALA A 95 13.01 -7.63 12.49
CA ALA A 95 12.69 -6.25 12.14
C ALA A 95 11.26 -6.14 11.59
N ALA A 96 10.85 -7.09 10.75
CA ALA A 96 9.49 -7.12 10.20
C ALA A 96 8.42 -7.26 11.28
N GLU A 97 8.63 -8.13 12.28
CA GLU A 97 7.72 -8.26 13.42
C GLU A 97 7.64 -6.97 14.24
N ASN A 98 8.75 -6.24 14.41
CA ASN A 98 8.70 -4.93 15.09
C ASN A 98 7.85 -3.91 14.31
N ILE A 99 7.93 -3.92 12.97
CA ILE A 99 7.08 -3.06 12.13
C ILE A 99 5.62 -3.53 12.15
N LYS A 100 5.35 -4.84 12.21
CA LYS A 100 3.98 -5.37 12.37
C LYS A 100 3.36 -4.93 13.70
N ALA A 101 4.12 -4.95 14.79
CA ALA A 101 3.66 -4.43 16.07
C ALA A 101 3.32 -2.92 16.00
N LEU A 102 4.08 -2.14 15.22
CA LEU A 102 3.78 -0.72 14.95
C LEU A 102 2.48 -0.55 14.14
N ILE A 103 2.24 -1.40 13.13
CA ILE A 103 0.99 -1.43 12.36
C ILE A 103 -0.20 -1.75 13.29
N GLU A 104 -0.08 -2.81 14.09
CA GLU A 104 -1.12 -3.24 15.03
C GLU A 104 -1.43 -2.16 16.07
N HIS A 105 -0.42 -1.41 16.51
CA HIS A 105 -0.61 -0.26 17.38
C HIS A 105 -1.46 0.84 16.72
N GLU A 106 -1.18 1.23 15.48
CA GLU A 106 -2.00 2.23 14.79
C GLU A 106 -3.43 1.73 14.56
N MET A 107 -3.60 0.44 14.26
CA MET A 107 -4.91 -0.21 14.17
C MET A 107 -5.69 -0.15 15.49
N LYS A 108 -5.03 -0.46 16.61
CA LYS A 108 -5.62 -0.38 17.95
C LYS A 108 -6.04 1.05 18.32
N ASN A 109 -5.34 2.05 17.78
CA ASN A 109 -5.64 3.46 17.98
C ASN A 109 -6.59 4.06 16.92
N GLY A 110 -7.23 3.22 16.10
CA GLY A 110 -8.35 3.62 15.25
C GLY A 110 -8.02 3.89 13.78
N ILE A 111 -6.78 3.64 13.33
CA ILE A 111 -6.41 3.72 11.90
C ILE A 111 -6.44 2.31 11.30
N PRO A 112 -7.47 1.93 10.51
CA PRO A 112 -7.58 0.55 10.01
C PRO A 112 -6.45 0.22 9.02
N ALA A 113 -6.11 -1.07 8.89
CA ALA A 113 -4.97 -1.53 8.07
C ALA A 113 -5.01 -1.01 6.62
N ASN A 114 -6.19 -0.99 6.00
CA ASN A 114 -6.40 -0.48 4.64
C ASN A 114 -6.25 1.05 4.50
N ARG A 115 -5.88 1.74 5.59
CA ARG A 115 -5.51 3.16 5.68
C ARG A 115 -4.06 3.34 6.14
N ILE A 116 -3.28 2.26 6.19
CA ILE A 116 -1.87 2.26 6.54
C ILE A 116 -1.06 1.95 5.27
N VAL A 117 -0.15 2.85 4.93
CA VAL A 117 0.85 2.67 3.88
C VAL A 117 2.21 2.42 4.54
N LEU A 118 2.92 1.39 4.07
CA LEU A 118 4.34 1.24 4.41
C LEU A 118 5.19 1.88 3.32
N GLY A 119 6.25 2.55 3.70
CA GLY A 119 7.19 3.12 2.75
C GLY A 119 8.61 3.00 3.24
N GLY A 120 9.57 3.19 2.36
CA GLY A 120 10.95 3.30 2.78
C GLY A 120 11.91 3.52 1.64
N PHE A 121 13.14 3.86 2.02
CA PHE A 121 14.24 4.07 1.11
C PHE A 121 15.37 3.05 1.35
N SER A 122 15.96 2.54 0.27
CA SER A 122 17.09 1.61 0.33
C SER A 122 16.80 0.43 1.27
N GLN A 123 17.61 0.17 2.31
CA GLN A 123 17.34 -0.88 3.30
C GLN A 123 15.95 -0.77 3.95
N GLY A 124 15.47 0.43 4.27
CA GLY A 124 14.14 0.64 4.82
C GLY A 124 13.03 0.32 3.83
N GLY A 125 13.23 0.63 2.54
CA GLY A 125 12.31 0.22 1.47
C GLY A 125 12.24 -1.30 1.32
N ALA A 126 13.38 -1.96 1.47
CA ALA A 126 13.49 -3.41 1.44
C ALA A 126 12.73 -4.06 2.60
N LEU A 127 12.91 -3.54 3.82
CA LEU A 127 12.14 -3.98 4.98
C LEU A 127 10.63 -3.74 4.80
N SER A 128 10.23 -2.57 4.30
CA SER A 128 8.82 -2.25 4.05
C SER A 128 8.16 -3.20 3.06
N LEU A 129 8.87 -3.59 1.98
CA LEU A 129 8.39 -4.62 1.05
C LEU A 129 8.18 -5.97 1.75
N TYR A 130 9.21 -6.48 2.44
CA TYR A 130 9.11 -7.77 3.12
C TYR A 130 8.01 -7.79 4.19
N THR A 131 7.92 -6.74 5.02
CA THR A 131 6.91 -6.63 6.07
C THR A 131 5.50 -6.63 5.48
N ALA A 132 5.24 -5.78 4.49
CA ALA A 132 3.89 -5.64 3.94
C ALA A 132 3.43 -6.91 3.20
N LEU A 133 4.32 -7.58 2.45
CA LEU A 133 3.99 -8.83 1.76
C LEU A 133 3.76 -10.01 2.73
N THR A 134 4.31 -9.96 3.95
CA THR A 134 4.15 -11.00 4.97
C THR A 134 3.20 -10.60 6.10
N CYS A 135 2.58 -9.42 6.03
CA CYS A 135 1.65 -8.91 7.04
C CYS A 135 0.30 -9.64 6.92
N PRO A 136 -0.30 -10.14 8.01
CA PRO A 136 -1.63 -10.75 7.96
C PRO A 136 -2.76 -9.74 7.73
N HIS A 137 -2.50 -8.44 7.91
CA HIS A 137 -3.48 -7.40 7.73
C HIS A 137 -3.45 -6.81 6.32
N PRO A 138 -4.62 -6.52 5.69
CA PRO A 138 -4.68 -5.97 4.35
C PRO A 138 -4.34 -4.48 4.36
N LEU A 139 -3.05 -4.18 4.20
CA LEU A 139 -2.53 -2.81 4.16
C LEU A 139 -3.01 -2.08 2.90
N ALA A 140 -2.98 -0.75 2.93
CA ALA A 140 -3.37 0.05 1.77
C ALA A 140 -2.41 -0.16 0.59
N GLY A 141 -1.10 -0.09 0.88
CA GLY A 141 -0.06 -0.25 -0.13
C GLY A 141 1.34 0.05 0.36
N ILE A 142 2.27 0.09 -0.60
CA ILE A 142 3.71 0.23 -0.38
C ILE A 142 4.30 1.33 -1.28
N VAL A 143 5.16 2.17 -0.70
CA VAL A 143 6.04 3.10 -1.43
C VAL A 143 7.50 2.68 -1.26
N ALA A 144 8.06 2.02 -2.26
CA ALA A 144 9.40 1.42 -2.23
C ALA A 144 10.39 2.27 -3.06
N LEU A 145 11.33 2.95 -2.42
CA LEU A 145 12.26 3.86 -3.08
C LEU A 145 13.69 3.27 -3.11
N SER A 146 14.26 3.13 -4.31
CA SER A 146 15.64 2.68 -4.56
C SER A 146 16.07 1.47 -3.72
N CYS A 147 15.26 0.42 -3.73
CA CYS A 147 15.43 -0.75 -2.86
C CYS A 147 15.27 -2.08 -3.61
N TRP A 148 15.34 -3.17 -2.86
CA TRP A 148 15.16 -4.55 -3.33
C TRP A 148 14.15 -5.30 -2.46
N LEU A 149 13.68 -6.48 -2.89
CA LEU A 149 12.92 -7.39 -2.04
C LEU A 149 13.88 -8.34 -1.30
N PRO A 150 14.00 -8.28 0.04
CA PRO A 150 14.78 -9.24 0.80
C PRO A 150 14.18 -10.64 0.73
N LEU A 151 15.03 -11.66 0.80
CA LEU A 151 14.65 -13.07 0.79
C LEU A 151 13.79 -13.44 -0.42
N HIS A 152 14.02 -12.77 -1.56
CA HIS A 152 13.17 -12.83 -2.76
C HIS A 152 12.95 -14.25 -3.29
N ARG A 153 13.85 -15.20 -3.00
CA ARG A 153 13.74 -16.61 -3.38
C ARG A 153 12.61 -17.36 -2.66
N ALA A 154 12.20 -16.89 -1.48
CA ALA A 154 11.09 -17.47 -0.73
C ALA A 154 9.70 -17.05 -1.27
N PHE A 155 9.66 -16.09 -2.20
CA PHE A 155 8.43 -15.57 -2.80
C PHE A 155 8.11 -16.26 -4.15
N PRO A 156 6.83 -16.62 -4.38
CA PRO A 156 5.63 -16.10 -3.70
C PRO A 156 5.17 -16.84 -2.43
N GLN A 157 5.75 -17.98 -2.07
CA GLN A 157 5.25 -18.86 -1.02
C GLN A 157 5.27 -18.21 0.38
N ALA A 158 6.22 -17.31 0.64
CA ALA A 158 6.31 -16.58 1.90
C ALA A 158 5.25 -15.47 2.05
N ALA A 159 4.56 -15.06 0.97
CA ALA A 159 3.59 -13.98 1.02
C ALA A 159 2.31 -14.40 1.77
N ASN A 160 1.73 -13.46 2.51
CA ASN A 160 0.43 -13.66 3.12
C ASN A 160 -0.69 -13.51 2.08
N GLY A 161 -1.82 -14.19 2.29
CA GLY A 161 -2.99 -14.10 1.41
C GLY A 161 -3.56 -12.68 1.28
N SER A 162 -3.38 -11.84 2.30
CA SER A 162 -3.75 -10.42 2.32
C SER A 162 -2.96 -9.55 1.32
N ALA A 163 -1.81 -10.02 0.83
CA ALA A 163 -0.90 -9.21 0.01
C ALA A 163 -1.42 -8.94 -1.41
N LYS A 164 -2.39 -9.74 -1.90
CA LYS A 164 -2.87 -9.71 -3.30
C LYS A 164 -3.38 -8.35 -3.76
N ASP A 165 -3.97 -7.59 -2.83
CA ASP A 165 -4.63 -6.31 -3.08
C ASP A 165 -3.74 -5.10 -2.74
N LEU A 166 -2.49 -5.31 -2.35
CA LEU A 166 -1.55 -4.20 -2.11
C LEU A 166 -1.34 -3.40 -3.39
N ALA A 167 -1.47 -2.08 -3.30
CA ALA A 167 -0.97 -1.18 -4.33
C ALA A 167 0.51 -0.89 -4.06
N ILE A 168 1.37 -1.06 -5.06
CA ILE A 168 2.81 -0.85 -4.93
C ILE A 168 3.27 0.22 -5.90
N LEU A 169 3.84 1.28 -5.35
CA LEU A 169 4.65 2.23 -6.09
C LEU A 169 6.12 1.95 -5.77
N GLN A 170 6.86 1.50 -6.78
CA GLN A 170 8.29 1.31 -6.71
C GLN A 170 8.97 2.36 -7.59
N CYS A 171 9.95 3.08 -7.03
CA CYS A 171 10.69 4.14 -7.70
C CYS A 171 12.18 3.85 -7.64
N HIS A 172 12.94 4.14 -8.69
CA HIS A 172 14.39 3.86 -8.73
C HIS A 172 15.16 4.87 -9.59
N GLY A 173 16.34 5.30 -9.14
CA GLY A 173 17.25 6.09 -9.97
C GLY A 173 17.97 5.22 -11.01
N GLU A 174 18.03 5.64 -12.27
CA GLU A 174 18.69 4.85 -13.32
C GLU A 174 20.21 4.77 -13.18
N LEU A 175 20.81 5.76 -12.53
CA LEU A 175 22.25 5.84 -12.28
C LEU A 175 22.60 5.48 -10.83
N ASP A 176 21.76 4.70 -10.14
CA ASP A 176 21.98 4.28 -8.75
C ASP A 176 23.18 3.32 -8.65
N PRO A 177 24.31 3.74 -8.03
CA PRO A 177 25.50 2.89 -7.92
C PRO A 177 25.45 1.94 -6.72
N MET A 178 24.52 2.15 -5.78
CA MET A 178 24.44 1.42 -4.51
C MET A 178 23.49 0.23 -4.63
N VAL A 179 22.30 0.49 -5.15
CA VAL A 179 21.30 -0.52 -5.50
C VAL A 179 21.07 -0.39 -7.00
N PRO A 180 21.79 -1.15 -7.84
CA PRO A 180 21.65 -1.08 -9.28
C PRO A 180 20.17 -1.15 -9.72
N VAL A 181 19.76 -0.30 -10.65
CA VAL A 181 18.36 -0.24 -11.15
C VAL A 181 17.83 -1.60 -11.63
N ARG A 182 18.73 -2.47 -12.13
CA ARG A 182 18.41 -3.86 -12.49
C ARG A 182 17.82 -4.65 -11.32
N PHE A 183 18.28 -4.42 -10.09
CA PHE A 183 17.73 -5.09 -8.90
C PHE A 183 16.35 -4.55 -8.54
N GLY A 184 16.13 -3.25 -8.77
CA GLY A 184 14.80 -2.66 -8.73
C GLY A 184 13.85 -3.34 -9.74
N ALA A 185 14.30 -3.54 -10.98
CA ALA A 185 13.52 -4.21 -12.02
C ALA A 185 13.21 -5.68 -11.69
N LEU A 186 14.20 -6.45 -11.23
CA LEU A 186 14.01 -7.84 -10.76
C LEU A 186 13.03 -7.91 -9.58
N THR A 187 13.12 -6.94 -8.67
CA THR A 187 12.16 -6.80 -7.57
C THR A 187 10.76 -6.53 -8.12
N ALA A 188 10.59 -5.59 -9.05
CA ALA A 188 9.28 -5.28 -9.64
C ALA A 188 8.65 -6.50 -10.32
N GLU A 189 9.45 -7.29 -11.04
CA GLU A 189 9.01 -8.55 -11.67
C GLU A 189 8.56 -9.56 -10.62
N LYS A 190 9.35 -9.76 -9.55
CA LYS A 190 8.98 -10.64 -8.45
C LYS A 190 7.69 -10.16 -7.77
N LEU A 191 7.52 -8.86 -7.54
CA LEU A 191 6.31 -8.30 -6.94
C LEU A 191 5.06 -8.57 -7.79
N ARG A 192 5.16 -8.43 -9.12
CA ARG A 192 4.05 -8.77 -10.04
C ARG A 192 3.67 -10.26 -10.01
N SER A 193 4.53 -11.15 -9.52
CA SER A 193 4.20 -12.56 -9.31
C SER A 193 3.49 -12.84 -7.98
N VAL A 194 3.55 -11.90 -7.03
CA VAL A 194 2.98 -12.01 -5.68
C VAL A 194 1.66 -11.27 -5.55
N VAL A 195 1.59 -10.04 -6.07
CA VAL A 195 0.41 -9.18 -6.03
C VAL A 195 -0.20 -9.05 -7.42
N THR A 196 -1.43 -8.53 -7.51
CA THR A 196 -2.07 -8.28 -8.81
C THR A 196 -1.18 -7.38 -9.69
N PRO A 197 -0.72 -7.82 -10.89
CA PRO A 197 0.29 -7.09 -11.66
C PRO A 197 -0.07 -5.64 -11.97
N ALA A 198 -1.36 -5.36 -12.24
CA ALA A 198 -1.88 -4.03 -12.52
C ALA A 198 -1.76 -3.06 -11.33
N ARG A 199 -1.49 -3.56 -10.13
CA ARG A 199 -1.30 -2.78 -8.90
C ARG A 199 0.17 -2.47 -8.61
N VAL A 200 1.11 -2.95 -9.43
CA VAL A 200 2.55 -2.67 -9.31
C VAL A 200 2.98 -1.64 -10.35
N GLN A 201 3.30 -0.44 -9.90
CA GLN A 201 3.92 0.60 -10.72
C GLN A 201 5.42 0.65 -10.43
N PHE A 202 6.24 0.43 -11.45
CA PHE A 202 7.69 0.61 -11.37
C PHE A 202 8.09 1.81 -12.22
N LYS A 203 8.66 2.83 -11.58
CA LYS A 203 9.07 4.09 -12.22
C LYS A 203 10.58 4.28 -12.07
N THR A 204 11.27 4.47 -13.18
CA THR A 204 12.68 4.83 -13.19
C THR A 204 12.84 6.32 -13.46
N TYR A 205 13.91 6.91 -12.91
CA TYR A 205 14.21 8.33 -13.04
C TYR A 205 15.59 8.51 -13.68
N PRO A 206 15.65 8.97 -14.95
CA PRO A 206 16.91 9.23 -15.64
C PRO A 206 17.78 10.25 -14.90
N GLY A 207 19.09 10.01 -14.86
CA GLY A 207 20.06 10.91 -14.22
C GLY A 207 20.07 10.88 -12.69
N VAL A 208 19.11 10.21 -12.05
CA VAL A 208 19.02 10.10 -10.58
C VAL A 208 19.89 8.93 -10.09
N THR A 209 20.69 9.18 -9.06
CA THR A 209 21.56 8.20 -8.39
C THR A 209 20.87 7.63 -7.13
N HIS A 210 21.62 7.16 -6.11
CA HIS A 210 21.07 6.69 -4.84
C HIS A 210 20.60 7.84 -3.93
N SER A 211 19.56 8.56 -4.37
CA SER A 211 19.02 9.72 -3.64
C SER A 211 17.52 9.88 -3.89
N SER A 212 16.85 10.64 -3.03
CA SER A 212 15.51 11.17 -3.31
C SER A 212 15.62 12.44 -4.17
N CYS A 213 15.19 12.37 -5.42
CA CYS A 213 15.15 13.54 -6.31
C CYS A 213 13.85 14.35 -6.07
N PRO A 214 13.84 15.69 -6.23
CA PRO A 214 12.62 16.50 -6.18
C PRO A 214 11.50 16.04 -7.13
N GLN A 215 11.80 15.35 -8.24
CA GLN A 215 10.77 14.74 -9.10
C GLN A 215 10.06 13.54 -8.45
N VAL A 216 10.72 12.84 -7.53
CA VAL A 216 10.12 11.76 -6.73
C VAL A 216 9.15 12.34 -5.71
N SER A 217 9.51 13.46 -5.06
CA SER A 217 8.66 14.15 -4.07
C SER A 217 7.56 15.01 -4.69
N ARG A 218 7.83 15.72 -5.79
CA ARG A 218 6.84 16.53 -6.57
C ARG A 218 6.05 15.73 -7.61
N GLY A 219 6.27 14.42 -7.68
CA GLY A 219 5.57 13.51 -8.58
C GLY A 219 4.60 12.60 -7.82
N PRO A 220 4.81 11.27 -7.80
CA PRO A 220 3.83 10.30 -7.28
C PRO A 220 3.50 10.45 -5.78
N LEU A 221 4.33 11.16 -5.02
CA LEU A 221 4.11 11.51 -3.62
C LEU A 221 3.22 12.76 -3.42
N SER A 222 3.18 13.69 -4.38
CA SER A 222 2.32 14.90 -4.35
C SER A 222 1.01 14.73 -5.11
N THR A 223 0.95 13.80 -6.05
CA THR A 223 -0.31 13.33 -6.61
C THR A 223 -0.90 12.30 -5.66
N PRO A 224 -2.17 12.42 -5.21
CA PRO A 224 -2.82 11.32 -4.51
C PRO A 224 -2.76 10.13 -5.45
N THR A 225 -1.95 9.12 -5.11
CA THR A 225 -2.05 7.82 -5.78
C THR A 225 -3.51 7.43 -5.54
N PRO A 226 -4.37 7.34 -6.58
CA PRO A 226 -5.83 7.48 -6.46
C PRO A 226 -6.53 6.38 -5.63
N PHE A 227 -5.76 5.54 -4.96
CA PHE A 227 -6.20 4.36 -4.24
C PHE A 227 -5.86 4.34 -2.75
N LEU A 228 -4.92 5.16 -2.26
CA LEU A 228 -4.33 4.86 -0.95
C LEU A 228 -5.01 5.58 0.22
N LEU A 229 -5.23 6.89 0.15
CA LEU A 229 -5.62 7.65 1.35
C LEU A 229 -6.64 8.78 1.11
N HIS A 230 -7.62 8.64 0.24
CA HIS A 230 -8.72 9.63 0.12
C HIS A 230 -9.47 9.81 1.46
N PRO A 231 -9.94 11.01 1.84
CA PRO A 231 -10.73 11.17 3.05
C PRO A 231 -11.95 10.23 3.01
N PRO A 232 -12.38 9.66 4.14
CA PRO A 232 -13.60 8.85 4.16
C PRO A 232 -14.74 9.70 3.60
N SER A 233 -15.44 9.22 2.57
CA SER A 233 -16.67 9.86 2.12
C SER A 233 -17.59 9.92 3.33
N THR A 234 -18.05 11.11 3.71
CA THR A 234 -19.19 11.27 4.60
C THR A 234 -20.37 10.58 3.92
N GLN A 235 -20.63 9.31 4.27
CA GLN A 235 -21.93 8.74 4.01
C GLN A 235 -22.87 9.48 4.96
N GLU A 236 -23.52 10.51 4.42
CA GLU A 236 -24.81 10.98 4.94
C GLU A 236 -25.64 9.73 5.25
N PRO A 237 -26.18 9.57 6.47
CA PRO A 237 -27.08 8.47 6.75
C PRO A 237 -28.23 8.57 5.76
N LEU A 238 -28.45 7.51 4.98
CA LEU A 238 -29.64 7.35 4.16
C LEU A 238 -30.85 7.54 5.09
N THR A 239 -31.43 8.73 5.05
CA THR A 239 -32.75 9.00 5.61
C THR A 239 -33.71 8.16 4.78
N MET A 240 -34.11 7.02 5.33
CA MET A 240 -35.24 6.26 4.82
C MET A 240 -36.44 7.22 4.76
N PRO A 241 -37.07 7.44 3.60
CA PRO A 241 -38.32 8.18 3.58
C PRO A 241 -39.35 7.35 4.38
N LEU A 242 -39.93 7.97 5.40
CA LEU A 242 -41.10 7.46 6.11
C LEU A 242 -42.20 7.19 5.07
N ALA A 243 -42.43 5.91 4.77
CA ALA A 243 -43.62 5.49 4.07
C ALA A 243 -44.81 5.74 5.00
N SER A 244 -45.65 6.70 4.62
CA SER A 244 -46.97 6.94 5.19
C SER A 244 -47.83 5.69 4.98
N LEU A 245 -48.01 4.88 6.03
CA LEU A 245 -48.99 3.80 6.08
C LEU A 245 -50.38 4.43 6.23
N SER A 246 -51.12 4.52 5.13
CA SER A 246 -52.56 4.74 5.16
C SER A 246 -53.27 3.42 5.48
N SER A 247 -54.10 3.46 6.51
CA SER A 247 -55.05 2.43 6.91
C SER A 247 -55.98 2.01 5.77
N GLY A 248 -56.08 0.69 5.52
CA GLY A 248 -57.07 0.07 4.65
C GLY A 248 -57.38 -1.35 5.15
N ASP A 249 -58.57 -1.49 5.70
CA ASP A 249 -59.21 -2.71 6.21
C ASP A 249 -59.69 -3.62 5.06
N GLY A 250 -59.84 -4.93 5.30
CA GLY A 250 -60.52 -5.84 4.36
C GLY A 250 -60.07 -7.31 4.28
N SER A 251 -60.51 -8.12 5.24
CA SER A 251 -61.08 -9.49 5.10
C SER A 251 -60.53 -10.56 4.10
N ARG A 252 -60.05 -11.68 4.71
CA ARG A 252 -60.37 -13.14 4.55
C ARG A 252 -60.30 -13.91 3.21
N GLU A 253 -60.02 -15.21 3.41
CA GLU A 253 -59.97 -16.42 2.51
C GLU A 253 -58.64 -16.65 1.77
N GLY A 254 -58.06 -17.85 1.62
CA GLY A 254 -58.40 -19.23 1.99
C GLY A 254 -57.82 -20.22 0.95
N ILE A 255 -56.91 -21.13 1.38
CA ILE A 255 -56.73 -22.55 0.95
C ILE A 255 -55.99 -22.93 -0.39
N SER A 256 -55.11 -23.97 -0.24
CA SER A 256 -54.59 -25.02 -1.17
C SER A 256 -53.71 -24.65 -2.37
N ARG A 257 -52.45 -25.15 -2.53
CA ARG A 257 -51.88 -26.50 -2.87
C ARG A 257 -51.76 -26.79 -4.39
N GLU A 258 -50.65 -27.47 -4.72
CA GLU A 258 -50.31 -28.25 -5.94
C GLU A 258 -49.75 -27.47 -7.15
N ALA A 259 -48.46 -27.69 -7.52
CA ALA A 259 -47.89 -28.77 -8.37
C ALA A 259 -48.10 -28.46 -9.87
N ALA A 260 -47.26 -28.79 -10.85
CA ALA A 260 -45.89 -29.27 -11.04
C ALA A 260 -45.68 -29.29 -12.58
N ALA A 261 -44.43 -29.45 -13.04
CA ALA A 261 -44.03 -29.98 -14.37
C ALA A 261 -44.32 -29.09 -15.61
N SER A 262 -43.62 -29.16 -16.75
CA SER A 262 -42.37 -29.75 -17.23
C SER A 262 -42.28 -29.40 -18.74
N CYS A 263 -41.13 -29.70 -19.36
CA CYS A 263 -40.86 -29.80 -20.81
C CYS A 263 -40.48 -28.49 -21.52
N LEU A 264 -39.20 -28.29 -21.86
CA LEU A 264 -38.35 -28.94 -22.87
C LEU A 264 -38.40 -28.25 -24.24
N THR A 265 -37.21 -27.84 -24.66
CA THR A 265 -36.71 -27.77 -26.05
C THR A 265 -37.41 -26.82 -27.02
N SER A 266 -36.68 -25.82 -27.51
CA SER A 266 -36.02 -25.89 -28.83
C SER A 266 -35.50 -24.54 -29.33
N ARG A 267 -34.27 -24.61 -29.86
CA ARG A 267 -33.70 -23.91 -31.03
C ARG A 267 -33.88 -22.39 -31.18
N TRP A 268 -32.71 -21.74 -31.15
CA TRP A 268 -32.37 -20.42 -31.69
C TRP A 268 -32.59 -20.34 -33.21
N PRO A 269 -33.16 -19.24 -33.74
CA PRO A 269 -32.94 -18.76 -35.10
C PRO A 269 -32.19 -17.40 -35.13
N PRO A 270 -31.59 -17.01 -36.27
CA PRO A 270 -30.46 -16.09 -36.33
C PRO A 270 -30.84 -14.60 -36.26
N ALA A 271 -29.80 -13.79 -36.06
CA ALA A 271 -29.81 -12.35 -35.80
C ALA A 271 -30.56 -11.49 -36.83
N GLN A 272 -31.30 -10.51 -36.31
CA GLN A 272 -31.47 -9.17 -36.90
C GLN A 272 -31.39 -8.11 -35.79
N PRO A 273 -30.85 -6.91 -36.05
CA PRO A 273 -30.64 -5.89 -35.03
C PRO A 273 -31.89 -5.00 -34.92
N PRO A 274 -32.35 -4.67 -33.70
CA PRO A 274 -33.19 -3.50 -33.51
C PRO A 274 -32.55 -2.50 -32.56
N GLN A 275 -32.43 -1.29 -33.10
CA GLN A 275 -32.74 0.02 -32.54
C GLN A 275 -32.58 0.29 -31.03
N LEU A 276 -31.91 1.43 -30.81
CA LEU A 276 -31.83 2.23 -29.59
C LEU A 276 -33.17 2.35 -28.86
N VAL A 277 -33.24 1.74 -27.68
CA VAL A 277 -34.15 2.10 -26.60
C VAL A 277 -33.31 2.20 -25.33
N GLY A 278 -33.33 3.38 -24.70
CA GLY A 278 -32.63 3.63 -23.44
C GLY A 278 -33.41 3.06 -22.26
N ASP A 279 -32.68 2.48 -21.30
CA ASP A 279 -33.07 2.37 -19.89
C ASP A 279 -31.81 2.07 -19.02
N PRO A 280 -31.85 2.08 -17.67
CA PRO A 280 -31.01 2.94 -16.86
C PRO A 280 -29.89 2.18 -16.12
N ALA A 281 -28.91 2.93 -15.64
CA ALA A 281 -28.01 2.58 -14.52
C ALA A 281 -27.48 1.13 -14.45
N SER A 282 -26.47 0.82 -15.27
CA SER A 282 -25.53 -0.27 -14.98
C SER A 282 -24.20 0.33 -14.53
N LYS A 283 -23.92 0.26 -13.23
CA LYS A 283 -22.62 0.51 -12.63
C LYS A 283 -21.59 -0.46 -13.24
N ARG A 284 -20.85 0.00 -14.25
CA ARG A 284 -19.56 -0.59 -14.64
C ARG A 284 -18.47 0.40 -14.25
N GLY A 285 -17.58 -0.08 -13.38
CA GLY A 285 -16.47 0.68 -12.85
C GLY A 285 -15.64 1.28 -13.97
N THR A 286 -15.50 2.60 -13.93
CA THR A 286 -14.64 3.36 -14.80
C THR A 286 -13.19 2.97 -14.50
N VAL A 287 -12.58 2.20 -15.40
CA VAL A 287 -11.13 2.06 -15.47
C VAL A 287 -10.59 3.41 -15.92
N LEU A 288 -9.88 4.11 -15.04
CA LEU A 288 -9.35 5.44 -15.31
C LEU A 288 -7.94 5.37 -15.90
N ASP A 289 -7.81 6.12 -16.99
CA ASP A 289 -6.70 6.25 -17.92
C ASP A 289 -5.45 6.90 -17.29
N LEU A 290 -4.31 6.20 -17.38
CA LEU A 290 -3.00 6.59 -16.82
C LEU A 290 -2.14 7.43 -17.79
N SER A 291 -2.65 7.81 -18.96
CA SER A 291 -1.89 8.53 -20.00
C SER A 291 -1.66 10.03 -19.75
N ARG A 292 -2.24 10.62 -18.69
CA ARG A 292 -2.10 12.07 -18.39
C ARG A 292 -0.92 12.46 -17.48
N TRP A 293 -0.01 11.55 -17.15
CA TRP A 293 1.14 11.81 -16.27
C TRP A 293 2.45 11.99 -17.03
N SER A 294 2.47 12.93 -17.96
CA SER A 294 3.69 13.41 -18.60
C SER A 294 3.63 14.91 -18.74
N LEU A 295 4.18 15.62 -17.75
CA LEU A 295 4.60 17.00 -17.93
C LEU A 295 6.00 17.15 -17.35
N CYS A 296 6.98 17.09 -18.25
CA CYS A 296 8.27 17.74 -18.05
C CYS A 296 8.62 18.41 -19.39
N PRO A 297 8.87 19.73 -19.44
CA PRO A 297 9.59 20.31 -20.55
C PRO A 297 11.05 19.84 -20.44
N GLN A 298 11.61 19.41 -21.57
CA GLN A 298 13.03 19.08 -21.73
C GLN A 298 13.85 20.38 -21.58
N PRO A 299 15.00 20.38 -20.86
CA PRO A 299 15.97 21.45 -21.04
C PRO A 299 16.69 21.25 -22.37
N SER A 300 16.81 22.35 -23.12
CA SER A 300 17.57 22.51 -24.37
C SER A 300 19.05 22.18 -24.22
#